data_AF-A0A7C3Q3S8-F1
#
_entry.id   AF-A0A7C3Q3S8-F1
#
_cell.length_a   1.000
_cell.length_b   1.000
_cell.length_c   1.000
_cell.angle_alpha   90.00
_cell.angle_beta   90.00
_cell.angle_gamma   90.00
#
_symmetry.space_group_name_H-M   'P 1'
#
loop_
_entity.id
_entity.type
_entity.pdbx_description
1 polymer ?
#
loop_
_entity_poly.entity_id
_entity_poly.type
_entity_poly.pdbx_seq_one_letter_code
_entity_poly.pdbx_strand_id
1 'polypeptide(L)'
;MKQMGSPEAEQFARALEVVNRSLEQARQGDPAYLITPRGIYRKQENDMRVISTSQLVPDVRNLDLFRDMEGEDFEQLKSSIQEIGLIEPLIVDQELRVICGHQRLRAARAIGLQSVPVVVRWIAEEETRAIVAIEENIRRRQLQPSEIARAIKKLIELKGQKHKVDQVAQEVGLSRTQVYLYRGLDGLIPEFSSLLDAGKFTREVALRIAQLEEEVQRELHEALRERITKALEEQKAVEFETLHAGLLKEVDDLSAEVKKIKQREAELKTKLNELQDRADRAEFKVGDELKAKKDLEEELQKTRAEMYRKVQEKQALMDKLTKNMESNHQAL
;
A
#
# COMPACT_ATOMS: atom_id res chain seq x y z
N MET A 1 58.46 2.03 -39.65
CA MET A 1 57.18 1.31 -39.74
C MET A 1 56.26 1.83 -38.66
N LYS A 2 55.13 2.40 -39.06
CA LYS A 2 54.04 2.81 -38.17
C LYS A 2 53.62 1.60 -37.32
N GLN A 3 53.71 1.70 -36.00
CA GLN A 3 52.64 1.17 -35.16
C GLN A 3 51.88 2.39 -34.67
N MET A 4 50.91 2.78 -35.49
CA MET A 4 49.79 3.62 -35.06
C MET A 4 49.25 2.97 -33.79
N GLY A 5 49.38 3.64 -32.64
CA GLY A 5 48.53 3.31 -31.51
C GLY A 5 47.10 3.34 -32.02
N SER A 6 46.33 2.29 -31.76
CA SER A 6 44.93 2.35 -32.14
C SER A 6 44.34 3.62 -31.50
N PRO A 7 43.38 4.31 -32.14
CA PRO A 7 42.71 5.47 -31.54
C PRO A 7 42.19 5.17 -30.12
N GLU A 8 41.85 3.92 -29.85
CA GLU A 8 41.44 3.38 -28.55
C GLU A 8 42.59 3.38 -27.54
N ALA A 9 43.83 3.07 -27.95
CA ALA A 9 45.00 3.11 -27.08
C ALA A 9 45.38 4.55 -26.67
N GLU A 10 45.26 5.52 -27.58
CA GLU A 10 45.48 6.93 -27.24
C GLU A 10 44.34 7.51 -26.37
N GLN A 11 43.08 7.10 -26.62
CA GLN A 11 41.96 7.46 -25.75
C GLN A 11 42.10 6.86 -24.35
N PHE A 12 42.52 5.60 -24.26
CA PHE A 12 42.75 4.93 -22.99
C PHE A 12 43.90 5.57 -22.22
N ALA A 13 45.00 5.95 -22.89
CA ALA A 13 46.10 6.67 -22.27
C ALA A 13 45.68 8.03 -21.72
N ARG A 14 44.89 8.81 -22.47
CA ARG A 14 44.34 10.09 -22.00
C ARG A 14 43.36 9.92 -20.83
N ALA A 15 42.51 8.89 -20.87
CA ALA A 15 41.60 8.58 -19.78
C ALA A 15 42.35 8.21 -18.50
N LEU A 16 43.42 7.41 -18.61
CA LEU A 16 44.33 7.09 -17.51
C LEU A 16 45.03 8.32 -16.95
N GLU A 17 45.45 9.24 -17.80
CA GLU A 17 46.14 10.47 -17.37
C GLU A 17 45.23 11.41 -16.59
N VAL A 18 43.95 11.51 -16.99
CA VAL A 18 42.92 12.26 -16.25
C VAL A 18 42.62 11.62 -14.90
N VAL A 19 42.44 10.29 -14.87
CA VAL A 19 42.21 9.53 -13.63
C VAL A 19 43.40 9.68 -12.69
N ASN A 20 44.63 9.58 -13.19
CA ASN A 20 45.84 9.74 -12.40
C ASN A 20 45.99 11.16 -11.84
N ARG A 21 45.67 12.19 -12.62
CA ARG A 21 45.66 13.58 -12.14
C ARG A 21 44.64 13.79 -11.01
N SER A 22 43.44 13.22 -11.14
CA SER A 22 42.42 13.26 -10.09
C SER A 22 42.83 12.47 -8.83
N LEU A 23 43.55 11.36 -9.00
CA LEU A 23 44.12 10.58 -7.89
C LEU A 23 45.23 11.35 -7.15
N GLU A 24 46.08 12.07 -7.87
CA GLU A 24 47.14 12.89 -7.28
C GLU A 24 46.59 14.11 -6.53
N GLN A 25 45.62 14.82 -7.11
CA GLN A 25 44.97 15.97 -6.48
C GLN A 25 44.23 15.59 -5.19
N ALA A 26 43.53 14.44 -5.20
CA ALA A 26 42.87 13.92 -4.00
C ALA A 26 43.89 13.51 -2.91
N ARG A 27 45.05 12.94 -3.27
CA ARG A 27 46.12 12.59 -2.33
C ARG A 27 46.83 13.80 -1.72
N GLN A 28 46.82 14.95 -2.40
CA GLN A 28 47.37 16.21 -1.92
C GLN A 28 46.42 16.99 -0.98
N GLY A 29 45.23 16.46 -0.69
CA GLY A 29 44.29 17.04 0.27
C GLY A 29 43.29 18.05 -0.31
N ASP A 30 43.00 17.99 -1.62
CA ASP A 30 41.98 18.84 -2.26
C ASP A 30 40.56 18.55 -1.69
N PRO A 31 39.89 19.54 -1.07
CA PRO A 31 38.59 19.36 -0.44
C PRO A 31 37.44 19.07 -1.44
N ALA A 32 37.65 19.24 -2.75
CA ALA A 32 36.68 18.96 -3.81
C ALA A 32 36.50 17.46 -4.12
N TYR A 33 37.27 16.58 -3.46
CA TYR A 33 37.19 15.13 -3.67
C TYR A 33 36.93 14.38 -2.34
N LEU A 34 36.33 13.19 -2.44
CA LEU A 34 36.05 12.25 -1.36
C LEU A 34 36.77 10.94 -1.67
N ILE A 35 37.58 10.46 -0.74
CA ILE A 35 38.30 9.18 -0.86
C ILE A 35 37.58 8.14 -0.01
N THR A 36 37.23 6.99 -0.60
CA THR A 36 36.60 5.85 0.10
C THR A 36 37.30 4.53 -0.26
N PRO A 37 37.08 3.43 0.47
CA PRO A 37 37.61 2.10 0.10
C PRO A 37 37.14 1.57 -1.26
N ARG A 38 36.13 2.20 -1.88
CA ARG A 38 35.58 1.84 -3.20
C ARG A 38 36.02 2.78 -4.35
N GLY A 39 36.79 3.84 -4.08
CA GLY A 39 37.26 4.79 -5.10
C GLY A 39 37.30 6.26 -4.64
N ILE A 40 37.70 7.15 -5.56
CA ILE A 40 37.73 8.62 -5.38
C ILE A 40 36.57 9.25 -6.15
N TYR A 41 35.81 10.10 -5.48
CA TYR A 41 34.62 10.78 -6.00
C TYR A 41 34.81 12.28 -5.92
N ARG A 42 34.40 13.05 -6.92
CA ARG A 42 34.38 14.52 -6.83
C ARG A 42 33.12 14.94 -6.08
N LYS A 43 33.25 15.73 -5.00
CA LYS A 43 32.10 16.36 -4.34
C LYS A 43 31.45 17.32 -5.34
N GLN A 44 30.16 17.18 -5.62
CA GLN A 44 29.37 18.30 -6.14
C GLN A 44 28.64 18.93 -4.95
N GLU A 45 29.09 20.11 -4.53
CA GLU A 45 28.24 21.07 -3.82
C GLU A 45 27.33 21.72 -4.87
N ASN A 46 26.02 21.66 -4.64
CA ASN A 46 24.96 22.45 -5.28
C ASN A 46 25.42 23.24 -6.52
N ASP A 47 25.49 22.56 -7.68
CA ASP A 47 25.83 23.23 -8.94
C ASP A 47 24.67 24.15 -9.31
N MET A 48 24.76 25.38 -8.82
CA MET A 48 23.76 26.40 -9.02
C MET A 48 23.97 27.00 -10.40
N ARG A 49 22.98 26.82 -11.27
CA ARG A 49 23.02 27.27 -12.66
C ARG A 49 21.80 28.15 -12.93
N VAL A 50 21.94 29.03 -13.90
CA VAL A 50 20.80 29.73 -14.49
C VAL A 50 20.44 29.01 -15.78
N ILE A 51 19.28 28.38 -15.81
CA ILE A 51 18.83 27.54 -16.93
C ILE A 51 17.59 28.15 -17.57
N SER A 52 17.48 28.04 -18.89
CA SER A 52 16.31 28.55 -19.60
C SER A 52 15.06 27.78 -19.17
N THR A 53 13.95 28.49 -18.94
CA THR A 53 12.69 27.88 -18.54
C THR A 53 12.13 26.91 -19.59
N SER A 54 12.54 27.03 -20.85
CA SER A 54 12.16 26.11 -21.94
C SER A 54 12.89 24.76 -21.89
N GLN A 55 14.08 24.71 -21.28
CA GLN A 55 14.90 23.49 -21.17
C GLN A 55 14.49 22.59 -20.00
N LEU A 56 13.74 23.13 -19.04
CA LEU A 56 13.33 22.41 -17.84
C LEU A 56 12.12 21.51 -18.11
N VAL A 57 12.22 20.24 -17.72
CA VAL A 57 11.14 19.27 -17.92
C VAL A 57 10.47 18.99 -16.57
N PRO A 58 9.18 19.29 -16.37
CA PRO A 58 8.49 18.92 -15.13
C PRO A 58 8.47 17.38 -14.95
N ASP A 59 8.82 16.89 -13.76
CA ASP A 59 8.61 15.48 -13.44
C ASP A 59 7.13 15.25 -13.10
N VAL A 60 6.41 14.58 -14.00
CA VAL A 60 4.95 14.35 -13.95
C VAL A 60 4.56 13.41 -12.79
N ARG A 61 5.49 12.57 -12.32
CA ARG A 61 5.19 11.50 -11.34
C ARG A 61 4.92 12.01 -9.92
N ASN A 62 5.27 13.25 -9.63
CA ASN A 62 4.99 13.90 -8.36
C ASN A 62 3.66 14.69 -8.35
N LEU A 63 2.97 14.81 -9.49
CA LEU A 63 1.72 15.58 -9.59
C LEU A 63 0.57 14.92 -8.82
N ASP A 64 0.55 13.59 -8.71
CA ASP A 64 -0.54 12.87 -8.02
C ASP A 64 -0.42 12.95 -6.48
N LEU A 65 0.75 13.36 -5.96
CA LEU A 65 1.04 13.43 -4.52
C LEU A 65 0.72 14.80 -3.93
N PHE A 66 0.92 15.86 -4.70
CA PHE A 66 0.82 17.25 -4.26
C PHE A 66 -0.14 18.01 -5.15
N ARG A 67 -1.07 18.75 -4.57
CA ARG A 67 -2.06 19.53 -5.31
C ARG A 67 -1.40 20.61 -6.16
N ASP A 68 -2.10 20.97 -7.22
CA ASP A 68 -1.73 22.18 -7.94
C ASP A 68 -2.14 23.43 -7.15
N MET A 69 -1.30 24.47 -7.22
CA MET A 69 -1.61 25.80 -6.70
C MET A 69 -2.53 26.49 -7.70
N GLU A 70 -3.66 27.03 -7.27
CA GLU A 70 -4.67 27.62 -8.17
C GLU A 70 -5.23 28.92 -7.59
N GLY A 71 -5.95 29.67 -8.42
CA GLY A 71 -6.65 30.89 -8.00
C GLY A 71 -5.70 31.96 -7.44
N GLU A 72 -6.12 32.58 -6.33
CA GLU A 72 -5.43 33.71 -5.72
C GLU A 72 -4.00 33.37 -5.28
N ASP A 73 -3.77 32.19 -4.70
CA ASP A 73 -2.44 31.75 -4.26
C ASP A 73 -1.43 31.71 -5.44
N PHE A 74 -1.88 31.26 -6.61
CA PHE A 74 -1.02 31.22 -7.80
C PHE A 74 -0.76 32.62 -8.37
N GLU A 75 -1.75 33.51 -8.34
CA GLU A 75 -1.58 34.92 -8.73
C GLU A 75 -0.61 35.64 -7.79
N GLN A 76 -0.70 35.41 -6.48
CA GLN A 76 0.23 35.96 -5.48
C GLN A 76 1.66 35.44 -5.71
N LEU A 77 1.84 34.15 -6.00
CA LEU A 77 3.14 33.58 -6.34
C LEU A 77 3.73 34.24 -7.60
N LYS A 78 2.93 34.45 -8.64
CA LYS A 78 3.37 35.15 -9.86
C LYS A 78 3.78 36.59 -9.57
N SER A 79 2.96 37.35 -8.84
CA SER A 79 3.26 38.73 -8.46
C SER A 79 4.55 38.82 -7.65
N SER A 80 4.73 37.91 -6.68
CA SER A 80 5.96 37.82 -5.90
C SER A 80 7.17 37.57 -6.79
N ILE A 81 7.13 36.55 -7.66
CA ILE A 81 8.25 36.26 -8.57
C ILE A 81 8.52 37.43 -9.52
N GLN A 82 7.49 38.18 -9.93
CA GLN A 82 7.65 39.37 -10.78
C GLN A 82 8.34 40.53 -10.04
N GLU A 83 8.04 40.73 -8.76
CA GLU A 83 8.61 41.82 -7.96
C GLU A 83 10.04 41.54 -7.47
N ILE A 84 10.28 40.35 -6.90
CA ILE A 84 11.53 40.03 -6.20
C ILE A 84 12.32 38.90 -6.86
N GLY A 85 11.80 38.30 -7.93
CA GLY A 85 12.42 37.16 -8.59
C GLY A 85 12.21 35.84 -7.83
N LEU A 86 12.89 34.80 -8.33
CA LEU A 86 12.84 33.45 -7.75
C LEU A 86 13.96 33.31 -6.71
N ILE A 87 13.66 33.61 -5.45
CA ILE A 87 14.64 33.61 -4.33
C ILE A 87 15.16 32.20 -4.06
N GLU A 88 14.25 31.24 -3.89
CA GLU A 88 14.62 29.84 -3.72
C GLU A 88 14.83 29.21 -5.11
N PRO A 89 15.99 28.60 -5.41
CA PRO A 89 16.20 27.93 -6.69
C PRO A 89 15.34 26.67 -6.85
N LEU A 90 15.12 26.26 -8.10
CA LEU A 90 14.52 24.95 -8.41
C LEU A 90 15.53 23.83 -8.16
N ILE A 91 15.07 22.61 -7.91
CA ILE A 91 15.95 21.44 -7.83
C ILE A 91 15.70 20.59 -9.06
N VAL A 92 16.76 20.27 -9.80
CA VAL A 92 16.70 19.47 -11.02
C VAL A 92 17.69 18.31 -10.97
N ASP A 93 17.46 17.27 -11.77
CA ASP A 93 18.48 16.26 -12.02
C ASP A 93 19.42 16.65 -13.18
N GLN A 94 20.38 15.78 -13.47
CA GLN A 94 21.36 15.99 -14.53
C GLN A 94 20.75 16.07 -15.95
N GLU A 95 19.52 15.59 -16.15
CA GLU A 95 18.74 15.72 -17.38
C GLU A 95 17.79 16.93 -17.37
N LEU A 96 17.95 17.86 -16.41
CA LEU A 96 17.13 19.06 -16.24
C LEU A 96 15.65 18.75 -15.97
N ARG A 97 15.35 17.57 -15.42
CA ARG A 97 14.01 17.26 -14.93
C ARG A 97 13.82 17.91 -13.57
N VAL A 98 12.71 18.62 -13.38
CA VAL A 98 12.39 19.31 -12.14
C VAL A 98 11.97 18.29 -11.09
N ILE A 99 12.84 18.10 -10.10
CA ILE A 99 12.59 17.31 -8.91
C ILE A 99 11.70 18.11 -7.95
N CYS A 100 11.98 19.41 -7.82
CA CYS A 100 11.27 20.28 -6.89
C CYS A 100 11.14 21.72 -7.41
N GLY A 101 9.98 22.32 -7.15
CA GLY A 101 9.66 23.70 -7.54
C GLY A 101 8.81 23.82 -8.80
N HIS A 102 8.01 22.81 -9.12
CA HIS A 102 7.09 22.80 -10.27
C HIS A 102 6.22 24.05 -10.34
N GLN A 103 5.63 24.50 -9.23
CA GLN A 103 4.80 25.71 -9.21
C GLN A 103 5.58 26.99 -9.49
N ARG A 104 6.82 27.08 -8.99
CA ARG A 104 7.71 28.20 -9.28
C ARG A 104 8.10 28.21 -10.75
N LEU A 105 8.38 27.06 -11.36
CA LEU A 105 8.61 26.97 -12.80
C LEU A 105 7.35 27.37 -13.59
N ARG A 106 6.17 26.91 -13.17
CA ARG A 106 4.90 27.22 -13.82
C ARG A 106 4.60 28.73 -13.77
N ALA A 107 4.78 29.35 -12.60
CA ALA A 107 4.62 30.79 -12.41
C ALA A 107 5.66 31.58 -13.23
N ALA A 108 6.94 31.18 -13.19
CA ALA A 108 8.00 31.80 -13.98
C ALA A 108 7.71 31.76 -15.49
N ARG A 109 7.20 30.64 -16.01
CA ARG A 109 6.75 30.52 -17.40
C ARG A 109 5.56 31.43 -17.70
N ALA A 110 4.58 31.47 -16.80
CA ALA A 110 3.36 32.27 -16.98
C ALA A 110 3.63 33.78 -17.06
N ILE A 111 4.64 34.28 -16.34
CA ILE A 111 5.07 35.69 -16.40
C ILE A 111 6.13 35.98 -17.47
N GLY A 112 6.52 34.98 -18.27
CA GLY A 112 7.47 35.14 -19.38
C GLY A 112 8.95 35.18 -18.98
N LEU A 113 9.30 34.69 -17.79
CA LEU A 113 10.69 34.64 -17.33
C LEU A 113 11.51 33.67 -18.20
N GLN A 114 12.60 34.15 -18.80
CA GLN A 114 13.39 33.38 -19.76
C GLN A 114 14.30 32.33 -19.10
N SER A 115 14.75 32.60 -17.86
CA SER A 115 15.68 31.74 -17.14
C SER A 115 15.50 31.83 -15.64
N VAL A 116 15.72 30.72 -14.94
CA VAL A 116 15.57 30.59 -13.48
C VAL A 116 16.82 30.00 -12.85
N PRO A 117 17.14 30.35 -11.59
CA PRO A 117 18.18 29.65 -10.84
C PRO A 117 17.72 28.23 -10.48
N VAL A 118 18.61 27.27 -10.72
CA VAL A 118 18.41 25.84 -10.43
C VAL A 118 19.61 25.28 -9.70
N VAL A 119 19.39 24.28 -8.86
CA VAL A 119 20.42 23.44 -8.27
C VAL A 119 20.37 22.08 -8.95
N VAL A 120 21.44 21.69 -9.62
CA VAL A 120 21.56 20.37 -10.25
C VAL A 120 22.00 19.35 -9.21
N ARG A 121 21.22 18.27 -9.04
CA ARG A 121 21.57 17.11 -8.22
C ARG A 121 21.82 15.90 -9.10
N TRP A 122 22.95 15.24 -8.90
CA TRP A 122 23.28 14.01 -9.61
C TRP A 122 22.53 12.82 -8.99
N ILE A 123 21.44 12.39 -9.62
CA ILE A 123 20.61 11.28 -9.15
C ILE A 123 20.36 10.34 -10.32
N ALA A 124 21.03 9.19 -10.29
CA ALA A 124 20.94 8.20 -11.36
C ALA A 124 19.68 7.33 -11.25
N GLU A 125 19.27 7.01 -10.03
CA GLU A 125 18.16 6.10 -9.76
C GLU A 125 16.82 6.84 -9.68
N GLU A 126 15.81 6.29 -10.35
CA GLU A 126 14.46 6.82 -10.38
C GLU A 126 13.82 6.88 -8.99
N GLU A 127 13.91 5.78 -8.23
CA GLU A 127 13.35 5.71 -6.87
C GLU A 127 13.99 6.76 -5.96
N THR A 128 15.31 6.92 -6.09
CA THR A 128 16.06 7.94 -5.33
C THR A 128 15.58 9.36 -5.66
N ARG A 129 15.25 9.66 -6.93
CA ARG A 129 14.69 10.97 -7.29
C ARG A 129 13.31 11.20 -6.66
N ALA A 130 12.44 10.19 -6.70
CA ALA A 130 11.12 10.27 -6.10
C ALA A 130 11.20 10.45 -4.56
N ILE A 131 12.10 9.72 -3.90
CA ILE A 131 12.38 9.88 -2.46
C ILE A 131 12.81 11.32 -2.15
N VAL A 132 13.79 11.86 -2.89
CA VAL A 132 14.27 13.23 -2.68
C VAL A 132 13.15 14.24 -2.90
N ALA A 133 12.34 14.07 -3.95
CA ALA A 133 11.21 14.96 -4.21
C ALA A 133 10.20 14.96 -3.05
N ILE A 134 9.83 13.79 -2.56
CA ILE A 134 8.87 13.64 -1.45
C ILE A 134 9.42 14.28 -0.18
N GLU A 135 10.66 13.98 0.18
CA GLU A 135 11.30 14.51 1.39
C GLU A 135 11.40 16.04 1.36
N GLU A 136 11.83 16.64 0.25
CA GLU A 136 11.92 18.10 0.11
C GLU A 136 10.54 18.77 0.20
N ASN A 137 9.49 18.14 -0.33
CA ASN A 137 8.14 18.68 -0.23
C ASN A 137 7.59 18.57 1.20
N ILE A 138 7.79 17.45 1.91
CA ILE A 138 7.33 17.30 3.30
C ILE A 138 8.03 18.29 4.23
N ARG A 139 9.32 18.59 4.00
CA ARG A 139 10.06 19.59 4.78
C ARG A 139 9.52 21.01 4.61
N ARG A 140 8.69 21.28 3.60
CA ARG A 140 8.03 22.58 3.42
C ARG A 140 6.77 22.67 4.27
N ARG A 141 6.62 23.80 4.97
CA ARG A 141 5.53 24.05 5.93
C ARG A 141 4.14 24.30 5.33
N GLN A 142 3.92 23.97 4.05
CA GLN A 142 2.69 24.32 3.32
C GLN A 142 1.86 23.12 2.86
N LEU A 143 2.27 21.88 3.15
CA LEU A 143 1.47 20.71 2.77
C LEU A 143 0.26 20.53 3.68
N GLN A 144 -0.86 20.16 3.09
CA GLN A 144 -2.07 19.76 3.79
C GLN A 144 -1.89 18.40 4.47
N PRO A 145 -2.63 18.10 5.55
CA PRO A 145 -2.54 16.81 6.23
C PRO A 145 -2.71 15.60 5.31
N SER A 146 -3.63 15.65 4.34
CA SER A 146 -3.84 14.56 3.38
C SER A 146 -2.66 14.34 2.43
N GLU A 147 -2.00 15.43 2.02
CA GLU A 147 -0.82 15.38 1.15
C GLU A 147 0.36 14.77 1.89
N ILE A 148 0.56 15.15 3.15
CA ILE A 148 1.60 14.57 3.99
C ILE A 148 1.34 13.08 4.20
N ALA A 149 0.09 12.66 4.42
CA ALA A 149 -0.29 11.25 4.55
C ALA A 149 0.06 10.44 3.29
N ARG A 150 -0.36 10.91 2.11
CA ARG A 150 -0.04 10.28 0.82
C ARG A 150 1.47 10.23 0.56
N ALA A 151 2.16 11.33 0.83
CA ALA A 151 3.60 11.44 0.65
C ALA A 151 4.37 10.46 1.57
N ILE A 152 3.98 10.35 2.84
CA ILE A 152 4.57 9.40 3.79
C ILE A 152 4.33 7.96 3.36
N LYS A 153 3.10 7.62 2.94
CA LYS A 153 2.79 6.28 2.42
C LYS A 153 3.69 5.95 1.23
N LYS A 154 3.75 6.84 0.24
CA LYS A 154 4.59 6.65 -0.94
C LYS A 154 6.08 6.52 -0.60
N LEU A 155 6.56 7.32 0.36
CA LEU A 155 7.93 7.26 0.83
C LEU A 155 8.26 5.90 1.47
N ILE A 156 7.36 5.37 2.29
CA ILE A 156 7.51 4.04 2.91
C ILE A 156 7.50 2.93 1.84
N GLU A 157 6.63 3.03 0.82
CA GLU A 157 6.60 2.08 -0.29
C GLU A 157 7.92 2.08 -1.08
N LEU A 158 8.44 3.26 -1.42
CA LEU A 158 9.68 3.42 -2.19
C LEU A 158 10.92 2.95 -1.42
N LYS A 159 10.98 3.23 -0.12
CA LYS A 159 12.09 2.78 0.75
C LYS A 159 11.97 1.30 1.13
N GLY A 160 10.76 0.74 1.04
CA GLY A 160 10.46 -0.64 1.41
C GLY A 160 10.30 -0.83 2.91
N GLN A 161 9.64 -1.94 3.29
CA GLN A 161 9.23 -2.26 4.67
C GLN A 161 10.39 -2.36 5.69
N LYS A 162 11.64 -2.41 5.22
CA LYS A 162 12.83 -2.46 6.08
C LYS A 162 13.13 -1.12 6.76
N HIS A 163 12.65 -0.01 6.20
CA HIS A 163 12.85 1.30 6.82
C HIS A 163 11.89 1.48 7.99
N LYS A 164 12.46 1.67 9.17
CA LYS A 164 11.69 1.92 10.40
C LYS A 164 11.07 3.31 10.32
N VAL A 165 9.88 3.46 10.91
CA VAL A 165 9.19 4.76 11.06
C VAL A 165 10.11 5.85 11.63
N ASP A 166 11.05 5.47 12.49
CA ASP A 166 12.05 6.37 13.07
C ASP A 166 13.01 6.98 12.04
N GLN A 167 13.43 6.22 11.03
CA GLN A 167 14.32 6.70 9.97
C GLN A 167 13.58 7.68 9.06
N VAL A 168 12.37 7.31 8.64
CA VAL A 168 11.50 8.18 7.83
C VAL A 168 11.27 9.51 8.55
N ALA A 169 10.93 9.47 9.83
CA ALA A 169 10.72 10.66 10.66
C ALA A 169 11.92 11.60 10.66
N GLN A 170 13.14 11.07 10.86
CA GLN A 170 14.36 11.85 10.84
C GLN A 170 14.63 12.51 9.48
N GLU A 171 14.44 11.76 8.39
CA GLU A 171 14.70 12.24 7.03
C GLU A 171 13.73 13.35 6.61
N VAL A 172 12.45 13.22 6.93
CA VAL A 172 11.43 14.22 6.57
C VAL A 172 11.31 15.37 7.58
N GLY A 173 12.07 15.35 8.69
CA GLY A 173 12.02 16.38 9.72
C GLY A 173 10.73 16.38 10.55
N LEU A 174 10.08 15.23 10.70
CA LEU A 174 8.88 15.04 11.52
C LEU A 174 9.20 14.23 12.78
N SER A 175 8.36 14.36 13.80
CA SER A 175 8.44 13.46 14.95
C SER A 175 7.93 12.07 14.60
N ARG A 176 8.44 11.05 15.29
CA ARG A 176 7.93 9.67 15.19
C ARG A 176 6.40 9.65 15.31
N THR A 177 5.85 10.35 16.30
CA THR A 177 4.41 10.49 16.54
C THR A 177 3.67 11.07 15.34
N GLN A 178 4.22 12.11 14.69
CA GLN A 178 3.63 12.70 13.49
C GLN A 178 3.60 11.71 12.33
N VAL A 179 4.68 10.96 12.09
CA VAL A 179 4.71 9.96 11.02
C VAL A 179 3.68 8.85 11.26
N TYR A 180 3.54 8.37 12.50
CA TYR A 180 2.48 7.41 12.85
C TYR A 180 1.08 7.97 12.60
N LEU A 181 0.85 9.23 12.99
CA LEU A 181 -0.44 9.88 12.81
C LEU A 181 -0.78 9.99 11.32
N TYR A 182 0.12 10.56 10.50
CA TYR A 182 -0.13 10.74 9.07
C TYR A 182 -0.31 9.42 8.34
N ARG A 183 0.45 8.38 8.72
CA ARG A 183 0.25 7.03 8.19
C ARG A 183 -1.15 6.49 8.49
N GLY A 184 -1.70 6.81 9.66
CA GLY A 184 -3.05 6.41 10.04
C GLY A 184 -4.16 7.15 9.28
N LEU A 185 -3.88 8.32 8.71
CA LEU A 185 -4.87 9.10 7.95
C LEU A 185 -5.16 8.55 6.55
N ASP A 186 -4.35 7.62 6.04
CA ASP A 186 -4.55 6.97 4.74
C ASP A 186 -5.89 6.20 4.66
N GLY A 187 -6.45 5.82 5.81
CA GLY A 187 -7.75 5.16 5.88
C GLY A 187 -8.96 6.09 5.72
N LEU A 188 -8.78 7.41 5.59
CA LEU A 188 -9.89 8.35 5.44
C LEU A 188 -10.49 8.33 4.03
N ILE A 189 -11.81 8.36 3.95
CA ILE A 189 -12.52 8.65 2.70
C ILE A 189 -12.23 10.08 2.21
N PRO A 190 -12.33 10.36 0.89
CA PRO A 190 -12.03 11.67 0.31
C PRO A 190 -12.79 12.84 0.95
N GLU A 191 -14.02 12.60 1.39
CA GLU A 191 -14.90 13.59 2.00
C GLU A 191 -14.33 14.07 3.36
N PHE A 192 -13.91 13.14 4.22
CA PHE A 192 -13.26 13.50 5.49
C PHE A 192 -11.84 14.04 5.29
N SER A 193 -11.11 13.55 4.30
CA SER A 193 -9.80 14.09 3.95
C SER A 193 -9.89 15.58 3.57
N SER A 194 -10.89 15.93 2.76
CA SER A 194 -11.16 17.32 2.36
C SER A 194 -11.54 18.20 3.54
N LEU A 195 -12.34 17.69 4.48
CA LEU A 195 -12.71 18.43 5.70
C LEU A 195 -11.53 18.63 6.65
N LEU A 196 -10.62 17.65 6.76
CA LEU A 196 -9.39 17.78 7.52
C LEU A 196 -8.48 18.85 6.91
N ASP A 197 -8.30 18.84 5.59
CA ASP A 197 -7.50 19.84 4.87
C ASP A 197 -8.12 21.24 4.98
N ALA A 198 -9.45 21.34 4.98
CA ALA A 198 -10.17 22.57 5.25
C ALA A 198 -10.14 23.01 6.73
N GLY A 199 -9.42 22.26 7.59
CA GLY A 199 -9.25 22.57 9.01
C GLY A 199 -10.53 22.46 9.82
N LYS A 200 -11.52 21.67 9.37
CA LYS A 200 -12.85 21.56 10.02
C LYS A 200 -12.85 20.65 11.23
N PHE A 201 -11.83 19.81 11.40
CA PHE A 201 -11.56 19.06 12.63
C PHE A 201 -10.07 18.78 12.77
N THR A 202 -9.65 18.34 13.95
CA THR A 202 -8.23 18.06 14.22
C THR A 202 -7.80 16.71 13.66
N ARG A 203 -6.50 16.60 13.40
CA ARG A 203 -5.80 15.35 13.06
C ARG A 203 -6.07 14.19 14.03
N GLU A 204 -6.39 14.48 15.28
CA GLU A 204 -6.72 13.46 16.27
C GLU A 204 -8.08 12.80 15.97
N VAL A 205 -9.12 13.60 15.73
CA VAL A 205 -10.43 13.09 15.30
C VAL A 205 -10.31 12.34 13.98
N ALA A 206 -9.53 12.90 13.05
CA ALA A 206 -9.23 12.28 11.77
C ALA A 206 -8.66 10.86 11.92
N LEU A 207 -7.70 10.67 12.83
CA LEU A 207 -7.09 9.37 13.09
C LEU A 207 -8.09 8.34 13.64
N ARG A 208 -9.09 8.78 14.42
CA ARG A 208 -10.13 7.91 14.95
C ARG A 208 -11.13 7.50 13.87
N ILE A 209 -11.53 8.44 13.02
CA ILE A 209 -12.39 8.16 11.86
C ILE A 209 -11.70 7.18 10.92
N ALA A 210 -10.41 7.36 10.66
CA ALA A 210 -9.62 6.49 9.78
C ALA A 210 -9.48 5.03 10.26
N GLN A 211 -9.82 4.75 11.52
CA GLN A 211 -9.84 3.38 12.07
C GLN A 211 -11.20 2.68 11.83
N LEU A 212 -12.20 3.41 11.37
CA LEU A 212 -13.50 2.86 11.00
C LEU A 212 -13.43 2.30 9.57
N GLU A 213 -14.20 1.25 9.30
CA GLU A 213 -14.37 0.72 7.95
C GLU A 213 -14.99 1.79 7.02
N GLU A 214 -14.70 1.70 5.73
CA GLU A 214 -15.10 2.71 4.75
C GLU A 214 -16.62 2.95 4.74
N GLU A 215 -17.41 1.88 4.82
CA GLU A 215 -18.88 1.96 4.87
C GLU A 215 -19.36 2.75 6.09
N VAL A 216 -18.74 2.53 7.26
CA VAL A 216 -19.08 3.23 8.50
C VAL A 216 -18.69 4.70 8.40
N GLN A 217 -17.57 5.03 7.75
CA GLN A 217 -17.21 6.42 7.49
C GLN A 217 -18.24 7.12 6.61
N ARG A 218 -18.75 6.44 5.58
CA ARG A 218 -19.79 7.01 4.69
C ARG A 218 -21.10 7.26 5.45
N GLU A 219 -21.53 6.32 6.28
CA GLU A 219 -22.71 6.50 7.14
C GLU A 219 -22.52 7.66 8.12
N LEU A 220 -21.35 7.75 8.75
CA LEU A 220 -21.00 8.86 9.65
C LEU A 220 -21.04 10.21 8.93
N HIS A 221 -20.49 10.27 7.71
CA HIS A 221 -20.50 11.48 6.89
C HIS A 221 -21.94 11.92 6.56
N GLU A 222 -22.81 10.99 6.16
CA GLU A 222 -24.22 11.29 5.90
C GLU A 222 -24.98 11.72 7.17
N ALA A 223 -24.75 11.04 8.30
CA ALA A 223 -25.37 11.40 9.58
C ALA A 223 -25.01 12.83 10.03
N LEU A 224 -23.81 13.30 9.69
CA LEU A 224 -23.31 14.62 10.05
C LEU A 224 -23.44 15.66 8.94
N ARG A 225 -24.08 15.32 7.81
CA ARG A 225 -24.15 16.17 6.61
C ARG A 225 -24.61 17.59 6.87
N GLU A 226 -25.66 17.78 7.68
CA GLU A 226 -26.18 19.11 8.01
C GLU A 226 -25.16 19.95 8.78
N ARG A 227 -24.44 19.33 9.74
CA ARG A 227 -23.39 19.99 10.52
C ARG A 227 -22.17 20.31 9.67
N ILE A 228 -21.78 19.37 8.81
CA ILE A 228 -20.68 19.54 7.86
C ILE A 228 -20.95 20.70 6.91
N THR A 229 -22.18 20.78 6.37
CA THR A 229 -22.58 21.83 5.44
C THR A 229 -22.47 23.21 6.10
N LYS A 230 -23.02 23.37 7.31
CA LYS A 230 -22.90 24.62 8.08
C LYS A 230 -21.45 24.99 8.37
N ALA A 231 -20.64 24.01 8.76
CA ALA A 231 -19.23 24.23 9.04
C ALA A 231 -18.42 24.61 7.79
N LEU A 232 -18.83 24.16 6.60
CA LEU A 232 -18.19 24.55 5.33
C LEU A 232 -18.59 25.97 4.90
N GLU A 233 -19.85 26.35 5.09
CA GLU A 233 -20.39 27.67 4.74
C GLU A 233 -19.84 28.79 5.64
N GLU A 234 -19.59 28.52 6.92
CA GLU A 234 -19.14 29.54 7.87
C GLU A 234 -17.68 29.31 8.35
N GLN A 235 -16.80 30.30 8.18
CA GLN A 235 -15.42 30.26 8.71
C GLN A 235 -15.32 30.60 10.21
N LYS A 236 -16.37 30.30 11.00
CA LYS A 236 -16.42 30.68 12.42
C LYS A 236 -15.86 29.57 13.31
N ALA A 237 -15.09 29.95 14.34
CA ALA A 237 -14.54 29.03 15.34
C ALA A 237 -15.61 28.18 16.07
N VAL A 238 -16.82 28.73 16.23
CA VAL A 238 -17.95 28.05 16.87
C VAL A 238 -18.41 26.82 16.06
N GLU A 239 -18.42 26.91 14.74
CA GLU A 239 -18.81 25.78 13.87
C GLU A 239 -17.72 24.70 13.82
N PHE A 240 -16.45 25.09 13.93
CA PHE A 240 -15.35 24.14 14.14
C PHE A 240 -15.54 23.34 15.43
N GLU A 241 -15.78 24.00 16.56
CA GLU A 241 -15.92 23.32 17.86
C GLU A 241 -17.13 22.38 17.88
N THR A 242 -18.25 22.81 17.31
CA THR A 242 -19.48 21.99 17.26
C THR A 242 -19.34 20.78 16.35
N LEU A 243 -18.79 20.94 15.14
CA LEU A 243 -18.52 19.81 14.26
C LEU A 243 -17.48 18.86 14.87
N HIS A 244 -16.41 19.41 15.44
CA HIS A 244 -15.36 18.63 16.10
C HIS A 244 -15.90 17.79 17.25
N ALA A 245 -16.68 18.40 18.14
CA ALA A 245 -17.31 17.69 19.27
C ALA A 245 -18.33 16.65 18.81
N GLY A 246 -19.12 16.97 17.76
CA GLY A 246 -20.05 16.03 17.15
C GLY A 246 -19.34 14.79 16.60
N LEU A 247 -18.30 14.99 15.79
CA LEU A 247 -17.49 13.89 15.24
C LEU A 247 -16.88 13.04 16.35
N LEU A 248 -16.32 13.66 17.40
CA LEU A 248 -15.72 12.92 18.50
C LEU A 248 -16.73 11.99 19.18
N LYS A 249 -17.93 12.51 19.47
CA LYS A 249 -19.01 11.74 20.12
C LYS A 249 -19.51 10.60 19.23
N GLU A 250 -19.84 10.88 17.98
CA GLU A 250 -20.37 9.86 17.06
C GLU A 250 -19.32 8.74 16.82
N VAL A 251 -18.04 9.09 16.70
CA VAL A 251 -16.96 8.10 16.54
C VAL A 251 -16.77 7.25 17.81
N ASP A 252 -16.93 7.84 18.99
CA ASP A 252 -16.93 7.10 20.26
C ASP A 252 -18.07 6.08 20.33
N ASP A 253 -19.29 6.52 19.98
CA ASP A 253 -20.49 5.68 20.00
C ASP A 253 -20.37 4.53 18.98
N LEU A 254 -19.97 4.83 17.73
CA LEU A 254 -19.75 3.82 16.69
C LEU A 254 -18.64 2.82 17.05
N SER A 255 -17.53 3.30 17.61
CA SER A 255 -16.44 2.42 18.06
C SER A 255 -16.91 1.43 19.13
N ALA A 256 -17.75 1.89 20.06
CA ALA A 256 -18.34 1.03 21.08
C ALA A 256 -19.30 -0.01 20.48
N GLU A 257 -20.10 0.35 19.48
CA GLU A 257 -20.99 -0.57 18.77
C GLU A 257 -20.23 -1.60 17.95
N VAL A 258 -19.24 -1.16 17.15
CA VAL A 258 -18.36 -2.04 16.37
C VAL A 258 -17.69 -3.08 17.28
N LYS A 259 -17.26 -2.68 18.48
CA LYS A 259 -16.68 -3.61 19.45
C LYS A 259 -17.68 -4.70 19.90
N LYS A 260 -18.94 -4.34 20.16
CA LYS A 260 -20.00 -5.31 20.51
C LYS A 260 -20.29 -6.26 19.35
N ILE A 261 -20.35 -5.74 18.12
CA ILE A 261 -20.57 -6.55 16.93
C ILE A 261 -19.43 -7.55 16.72
N LYS A 262 -18.17 -7.11 16.84
CA LYS A 262 -16.99 -8.00 16.72
C LYS A 262 -16.98 -9.10 17.78
N GLN A 263 -17.39 -8.80 19.01
CA GLN A 263 -17.55 -9.83 20.05
C GLN A 263 -18.61 -10.86 19.67
N ARG A 264 -19.76 -10.39 19.18
CA ARG A 264 -20.84 -11.29 18.75
C ARG A 264 -20.46 -12.14 17.54
N GLU A 265 -19.73 -11.58 16.59
CA GLU A 265 -19.20 -12.31 15.43
C GLU A 265 -18.26 -13.44 15.86
N ALA A 266 -17.37 -13.17 16.84
CA ALA A 266 -16.48 -14.20 17.38
C ALA A 266 -17.27 -15.34 18.05
N GLU A 267 -18.28 -15.03 18.86
CA GLU A 267 -19.17 -16.04 19.45
C GLU A 267 -19.88 -16.89 18.38
N LEU A 268 -20.37 -16.25 17.32
CA LEU A 268 -21.05 -16.95 16.22
C LEU A 268 -20.08 -17.85 15.45
N LYS A 269 -18.83 -17.42 15.21
CA LYS A 269 -17.80 -18.26 14.60
C LYS A 269 -17.49 -19.50 15.43
N THR A 270 -17.37 -19.36 16.75
CA THR A 270 -17.18 -20.52 17.64
C THR A 270 -18.36 -21.50 17.54
N LYS A 271 -19.60 -20.99 17.60
CA LYS A 271 -20.80 -21.82 17.45
C LYS A 271 -20.89 -22.49 16.09
N LEU A 272 -20.48 -21.81 15.02
CA LEU A 272 -20.46 -22.37 13.67
C LEU A 272 -19.50 -23.55 13.58
N ASN A 273 -18.28 -23.40 14.11
CA ASN A 273 -17.29 -24.48 14.14
C ASN A 273 -17.80 -25.67 14.98
N GLU A 274 -18.41 -25.42 16.13
CA GLU A 274 -18.99 -26.49 16.96
C GLU A 274 -20.11 -27.26 16.23
N LEU A 275 -20.94 -26.55 15.46
CA LEU A 275 -21.98 -27.18 14.65
C LEU A 275 -21.40 -27.97 13.49
N GLN A 276 -20.34 -27.47 12.84
CA GLN A 276 -19.61 -28.21 11.80
C GLN A 276 -19.01 -29.51 12.35
N ASP A 277 -18.31 -29.45 13.49
CA ASP A 277 -17.76 -30.66 14.13
C ASP A 277 -18.85 -31.67 14.50
N ARG A 278 -20.06 -31.20 14.88
CA ARG A 278 -21.20 -32.08 15.16
C ARG A 278 -21.75 -32.72 13.88
N ALA A 279 -21.86 -31.96 12.80
CA ALA A 279 -22.29 -32.47 11.50
C ALA A 279 -21.33 -33.55 10.99
N ASP A 280 -20.02 -33.27 11.02
CA ASP A 280 -18.98 -34.22 10.59
C ASP A 280 -19.04 -35.54 11.37
N ARG A 281 -19.23 -35.46 12.70
CA ARG A 281 -19.41 -36.65 13.55
C ARG A 281 -20.70 -37.41 13.23
N ALA A 282 -21.77 -36.73 12.89
CA ALA A 282 -23.04 -37.36 12.53
C ALA A 282 -22.93 -38.07 11.16
N GLU A 283 -22.30 -37.43 10.18
CA GLU A 283 -22.01 -38.05 8.87
C GLU A 283 -21.17 -39.30 9.01
N PHE A 284 -20.13 -39.27 9.86
CA PHE A 284 -19.31 -40.44 10.14
C PHE A 284 -20.14 -41.60 10.71
N LYS A 285 -21.00 -41.34 11.71
CA LYS A 285 -21.88 -42.36 12.30
C LYS A 285 -22.86 -42.97 11.30
N VAL A 286 -23.47 -42.13 10.45
CA VAL A 286 -24.38 -42.60 9.39
C VAL A 286 -23.63 -43.49 8.39
N GLY A 287 -22.38 -43.15 8.07
CA GLY A 287 -21.51 -43.98 7.24
C GLY A 287 -21.25 -45.37 7.85
N ASP A 288 -20.95 -45.43 9.14
CA ASP A 288 -20.73 -46.70 9.86
C ASP A 288 -21.99 -47.56 9.91
N GLU A 289 -23.16 -46.97 10.18
CA GLU A 289 -24.45 -47.69 10.21
C GLU A 289 -24.84 -48.24 8.83
N LEU A 290 -24.59 -47.48 7.75
CA LEU A 290 -24.81 -47.93 6.37
C LEU A 290 -23.92 -49.11 6.00
N LYS A 291 -22.65 -49.11 6.45
CA LYS A 291 -21.74 -50.22 6.23
C LYS A 291 -22.19 -51.47 6.97
N ALA A 292 -22.54 -51.35 8.26
CA ALA A 292 -23.07 -52.45 9.06
C ALA A 292 -24.36 -53.04 8.46
N LYS A 293 -25.26 -52.18 7.95
CA LYS A 293 -26.46 -52.62 7.24
C LYS A 293 -26.12 -53.45 6.00
N LYS A 294 -25.15 -52.99 5.19
CA LYS A 294 -24.73 -53.69 3.97
C LYS A 294 -24.11 -55.05 4.28
N ASP A 295 -23.27 -55.13 5.32
CA ASP A 295 -22.66 -56.38 5.77
C ASP A 295 -23.75 -57.38 6.22
N LEU A 296 -24.78 -56.91 6.95
CA LEU A 296 -25.94 -57.72 7.35
C LEU A 296 -26.79 -58.18 6.15
N GLU A 297 -26.98 -57.33 5.14
CA GLU A 297 -27.70 -57.69 3.91
C GLU A 297 -26.96 -58.80 3.14
N GLU A 298 -25.63 -58.73 3.05
CA GLU A 298 -24.81 -59.76 2.43
C GLU A 298 -24.86 -61.09 3.21
N GLU A 299 -24.80 -61.02 4.54
CA GLU A 299 -24.93 -62.21 5.40
C GLU A 299 -26.31 -62.85 5.25
N LEU A 300 -27.38 -62.05 5.28
CA LEU A 300 -28.75 -62.51 5.06
C LEU A 300 -28.91 -63.20 3.70
N GLN A 301 -28.27 -62.67 2.65
CA GLN A 301 -28.29 -63.27 1.32
C GLN A 301 -27.58 -64.63 1.29
N LYS A 302 -26.43 -64.75 1.97
CA LYS A 302 -25.71 -66.03 2.12
C LYS A 302 -26.56 -67.05 2.88
N THR A 303 -27.15 -66.66 4.01
CA THR A 303 -28.01 -67.56 4.80
C THR A 303 -29.23 -68.02 4.01
N ARG A 304 -29.87 -67.12 3.24
CA ARG A 304 -30.97 -67.50 2.34
C ARG A 304 -30.52 -68.51 1.28
N ALA A 305 -29.36 -68.29 0.67
CA ALA A 305 -28.81 -69.21 -0.33
C ALA A 305 -28.52 -70.60 0.26
N GLU A 306 -27.96 -70.67 1.47
CA GLU A 306 -27.74 -71.92 2.20
C GLU A 306 -29.04 -72.65 2.52
N MET A 307 -30.05 -71.91 3.00
CA MET A 307 -31.39 -72.45 3.26
C MET A 307 -31.98 -73.04 1.98
N TYR A 308 -31.95 -72.33 0.84
CA TYR A 308 -32.45 -72.85 -0.44
C TYR A 308 -31.71 -74.10 -0.87
N ARG A 309 -30.38 -74.15 -0.72
CA ARG A 309 -29.58 -75.34 -1.00
C ARG A 309 -30.02 -76.52 -0.13
N LYS A 310 -30.24 -76.32 1.18
CA LYS A 310 -30.71 -77.37 2.10
C LYS A 310 -32.10 -77.90 1.74
N VAL A 311 -33.00 -77.00 1.32
CA VAL A 311 -34.33 -77.40 0.82
C VAL A 311 -34.20 -78.29 -0.42
N GLN A 312 -33.35 -77.91 -1.39
CA GLN A 312 -33.10 -78.72 -2.59
C GLN A 312 -32.46 -80.08 -2.27
N GLU A 313 -31.47 -80.12 -1.37
CA GLU A 313 -30.84 -81.37 -0.90
C GLU A 313 -31.90 -82.32 -0.30
N LYS A 314 -32.81 -81.78 0.54
CA LYS A 314 -33.90 -82.55 1.15
C LYS A 314 -34.91 -83.03 0.11
N GLN A 315 -35.28 -82.19 -0.85
CA GLN A 315 -36.19 -82.55 -1.93
C GLN A 315 -35.63 -83.71 -2.76
N ALA A 316 -34.36 -83.62 -3.16
CA ALA A 316 -33.69 -84.68 -3.92
C ALA A 316 -33.58 -86.01 -3.14
N LEU A 317 -33.42 -85.96 -1.82
CA LEU A 317 -33.47 -87.13 -0.94
C LEU A 317 -34.86 -87.77 -0.94
N MET A 318 -35.92 -86.96 -0.82
CA MET A 318 -37.30 -87.43 -0.87
C MET A 318 -37.61 -88.09 -2.22
N ASP A 319 -37.23 -87.47 -3.33
CA ASP A 319 -37.45 -88.02 -4.68
C ASP A 319 -36.75 -89.37 -4.87
N LYS A 320 -35.52 -89.53 -4.36
CA LYS A 320 -34.79 -90.80 -4.38
C LYS A 320 -35.49 -91.89 -3.55
N LEU A 321 -36.01 -91.53 -2.38
CA LEU A 321 -36.76 -92.46 -1.53
C LEU A 321 -38.03 -92.95 -2.22
N THR A 322 -38.80 -92.03 -2.83
CA THR A 322 -40.02 -92.37 -3.57
C THR A 322 -39.70 -93.31 -4.74
N LYS A 323 -38.66 -93.01 -5.51
CA LYS A 323 -38.25 -93.84 -6.67
C LYS A 323 -37.75 -95.23 -6.27
N ASN A 324 -37.06 -95.35 -5.14
CA ASN A 324 -36.67 -96.65 -4.58
C ASN A 324 -37.88 -97.46 -4.10
N MET A 325 -38.89 -96.82 -3.51
CA MET A 325 -40.13 -97.50 -3.12
C MET A 325 -40.91 -97.99 -4.34
N GLU A 326 -41.01 -97.19 -5.41
CA GLU A 326 -41.64 -97.59 -6.68
C GLU A 326 -40.90 -98.76 -7.35
N SER A 327 -39.55 -98.73 -7.33
CA SER A 327 -38.72 -99.80 -7.91
C SER A 327 -38.85 -101.12 -7.14
N ASN A 328 -38.94 -101.06 -5.80
CA ASN A 328 -39.18 -102.25 -4.98
C ASN A 328 -40.60 -102.83 -5.15
N HIS A 329 -41.58 -102.03 -5.59
CA HIS A 329 -42.94 -102.48 -5.85
C HIS A 329 -43.09 -103.15 -7.23
N GLN A 330 -42.19 -102.88 -8.18
CA GLN A 330 -42.17 -103.53 -9.51
C GLN A 330 -41.34 -104.82 -9.56
N ALA A 331 -40.55 -105.11 -8.51
CA ALA A 331 -39.69 -106.30 -8.41
C ALA A 331 -40.33 -107.46 -7.60
N LEU A 332 -41.56 -107.27 -7.11
CA LEU A 332 -42.44 -108.26 -6.49
C LEU A 332 -43.55 -108.62 -7.48
#